data_AF-A0A376HEN7-F1
#
_entry.id   AF-A0A376HEN7-F1
#
_cell.length_a   1.000
_cell.length_b   1.000
_cell.length_c   1.000
_cell.angle_alpha   90.00
_cell.angle_beta   90.00
_cell.angle_gamma   90.00
#
_symmetry.space_group_name_H-M   'P 1'
#
loop_
_entity.id
_entity.type
_entity.pdbx_description
1 polymer ?
#
loop_
_entity_poly.entity_id
_entity_poly.type
_entity_poly.pdbx_seq_one_letter_code
_entity_poly.pdbx_strand_id
1 'polypeptide(L)'
;MPSLVSGIQSSSLSTGMQVLRAQMAASGGGEITVGGQTVSITYSETDGRFLASGGNNSLLSGLLLTGLNGGPEALRDIMLRMVSGSGNTQSHGDIEGKISQYKFSVNTQSLQCPSEAVRCPIILDKPEEGVFVKNSEDSLVCTLFDSVSFSHLVRDGGRHPLTREPITSSMIVSPEQCIYDQAKGNFVIKDK
;
A
#
# COMPACT_ATOMS: atom_id res chain seq x y z
N MET A 1 9.33 30.24 -14.28
CA MET A 1 8.91 29.52 -13.06
C MET A 1 9.15 28.04 -13.31
N PRO A 2 9.81 27.28 -12.42
CA PRO A 2 9.93 25.84 -12.59
C PRO A 2 8.53 25.22 -12.71
N SER A 3 8.35 24.26 -13.61
CA SER A 3 7.11 23.49 -13.71
C SER A 3 6.89 22.70 -12.42
N LEU A 4 5.64 22.43 -12.05
CA LEU A 4 5.30 21.64 -10.87
C LEU A 4 6.06 20.30 -10.84
N VAL A 5 6.18 19.64 -12.00
CA VAL A 5 6.95 18.41 -12.21
C VAL A 5 8.44 18.60 -11.90
N SER A 6 9.06 19.69 -12.36
CA SER A 6 10.48 19.98 -12.07
C SER A 6 10.73 20.24 -10.58
N GLY A 7 9.74 20.83 -9.87
CA GLY A 7 9.79 20.97 -8.42
C GLY A 7 9.76 19.61 -7.71
N ILE A 8 8.90 18.71 -8.15
CA ILE A 8 8.79 17.34 -7.61
C ILE A 8 10.06 16.51 -7.88
N GLN A 9 10.66 16.69 -9.05
CA GLN A 9 11.91 16.02 -9.44
C GLN A 9 13.18 16.68 -8.89
N SER A 10 13.05 17.78 -8.14
CA SER A 10 14.20 18.49 -7.59
C SER A 10 14.91 17.72 -6.47
N SER A 11 16.22 17.94 -6.35
CA SER A 11 17.01 17.51 -5.19
C SER A 11 16.61 18.26 -3.91
N SER A 12 16.06 19.47 -4.05
CA SER A 12 15.55 20.27 -2.94
C SER A 12 14.39 19.59 -2.22
N LEU A 13 13.48 18.93 -2.95
CA LEU A 13 12.42 18.13 -2.32
C LEU A 13 13.00 17.00 -1.48
N SER A 14 13.96 16.25 -2.02
CA SER A 14 14.57 15.12 -1.32
C SER A 14 15.31 15.56 -0.06
N THR A 15 16.13 16.60 -0.19
CA THR A 15 16.87 17.18 0.94
C THR A 15 15.92 17.72 2.00
N GLY A 16 14.88 18.47 1.59
CA GLY A 16 13.88 19.01 2.50
C GLY A 16 13.13 17.93 3.26
N MET A 17 12.75 16.84 2.59
CA MET A 17 12.06 15.73 3.24
C MET A 17 12.94 14.98 4.24
N GLN A 18 14.22 14.77 3.91
CA GLN A 18 15.17 14.15 4.83
C GLN A 18 15.40 15.01 6.08
N VAL A 19 15.57 16.32 5.91
CA VAL A 19 15.71 17.28 7.02
C VAL A 19 14.44 17.29 7.86
N LEU A 20 13.26 17.35 7.23
CA LEU A 20 11.97 17.33 7.93
C LEU A 20 11.80 16.06 8.76
N ARG A 21 12.06 14.88 8.18
CA ARG A 21 11.98 13.59 8.89
C ARG A 21 12.92 13.58 10.10
N ALA A 22 14.17 14.02 9.94
CA ALA A 22 15.15 14.04 11.02
C ALA A 22 14.73 14.97 12.17
N GLN A 23 14.24 16.17 11.83
CA GLN A 23 13.75 17.13 12.83
C GLN A 23 12.52 16.60 13.58
N MET A 24 11.54 16.04 12.85
CA MET A 24 10.32 15.50 13.45
C MET A 24 10.58 14.27 14.32
N ALA A 25 11.54 13.42 13.95
CA ALA A 25 11.96 12.31 14.80
C ALA A 25 12.60 12.83 16.10
N ALA A 26 13.47 13.83 16.01
CA ALA A 26 14.17 14.40 17.17
C ALA A 26 13.22 15.15 18.12
N SER A 27 12.13 15.72 17.62
CA SER A 27 11.11 16.40 18.45
C SER A 27 9.96 15.49 18.91
N GLY A 28 9.96 14.22 18.52
CA GLY A 28 8.85 13.29 18.82
C GLY A 28 7.58 13.53 17.98
N GLY A 29 7.63 14.43 16.99
CA GLY A 29 6.49 14.86 16.19
C GLY A 29 6.39 16.38 16.05
N GLY A 30 5.27 16.84 15.52
CA GLY A 30 4.96 18.26 15.32
C GLY A 30 3.72 18.49 14.47
N GLU A 31 3.30 19.74 14.35
CA GLU A 31 2.18 20.13 13.49
C GLU A 31 2.67 20.71 12.17
N ILE A 32 2.02 20.33 11.08
CA ILE A 32 2.30 20.88 9.75
C ILE A 32 1.02 21.52 9.21
N THR A 33 1.10 22.80 8.87
CA THR A 33 0.00 23.54 8.24
C THR A 33 0.31 23.88 6.80
N VAL A 34 -0.52 23.41 5.86
CA VAL A 34 -0.43 23.73 4.44
C VAL A 34 -1.81 24.11 3.92
N GLY A 35 -1.93 25.27 3.28
CA GLY A 35 -3.20 25.71 2.67
C GLY A 35 -4.37 25.81 3.66
N GLY A 36 -4.10 26.09 4.93
CA GLY A 36 -5.11 26.14 6.00
C GLY A 36 -5.50 24.78 6.60
N GLN A 37 -4.94 23.68 6.09
CA GLN A 37 -5.08 22.35 6.70
C GLN A 37 -3.91 22.08 7.63
N THR A 38 -4.20 21.77 8.90
CA THR A 38 -3.20 21.36 9.89
C THR A 38 -3.27 19.87 10.12
N VAL A 39 -2.11 19.20 10.09
CA VAL A 39 -1.95 17.78 10.41
C VAL A 39 -1.01 17.66 11.60
N SER A 40 -1.44 16.97 12.65
CA SER A 40 -0.57 16.65 13.79
C SER A 40 0.14 15.33 13.51
N ILE A 41 1.47 15.33 13.61
CA ILE A 41 2.32 14.17 13.37
C ILE A 41 2.96 13.76 14.70
N THR A 42 2.93 12.48 15.02
CA THR A 42 3.63 11.91 16.18
C THR A 42 4.63 10.87 15.70
N TYR A 43 5.82 10.86 16.27
CA TYR A 43 6.81 9.81 16.04
C TYR A 43 6.66 8.70 17.08
N SER A 44 6.45 7.46 16.62
CA SER A 44 6.49 6.28 17.46
C SER A 44 7.90 5.72 17.45
N GLU A 45 8.64 5.90 18.55
CA GLU A 45 9.98 5.32 18.72
C GLU A 45 9.94 3.79 18.67
N THR A 46 8.89 3.19 19.26
CA THR A 46 8.68 1.73 19.29
C THR A 46 8.58 1.14 17.89
N ASP A 47 7.83 1.80 17.00
CA ASP A 47 7.59 1.32 15.63
C ASP A 47 8.58 1.92 14.61
N GLY A 48 9.42 2.87 15.03
CA GLY A 48 10.31 3.63 14.15
C GLY A 48 9.59 4.45 13.06
N ARG A 49 8.32 4.78 13.25
CA ARG A 49 7.45 5.38 12.22
C ARG A 49 6.63 6.57 12.71
N PHE A 50 6.21 7.39 11.76
CA PHE A 50 5.34 8.54 11.98
C PHE A 50 3.87 8.14 11.83
N LEU A 51 3.03 8.72 12.68
CA LEU A 51 1.58 8.59 12.69
C LEU A 51 0.97 9.98 12.55
N ALA A 52 -0.16 10.09 11.86
CA ALA A 52 -0.90 11.34 11.75
C ALA A 52 -2.15 11.27 12.62
N SER A 53 -2.44 12.33 13.35
CA SER A 53 -3.66 12.52 14.15
C SER A 53 -4.20 13.94 13.95
N GLY A 54 -5.52 14.10 13.98
CA GLY A 54 -6.15 15.40 13.72
C GLY A 54 -6.13 15.78 12.23
N GLY A 55 -7.33 16.06 11.71
CA GLY A 55 -7.57 16.26 10.28
C GLY A 55 -8.05 14.95 9.64
N ASN A 56 -9.33 14.92 9.26
CA ASN A 56 -9.95 13.85 8.47
C ASN A 56 -8.98 13.30 7.43
N ASN A 57 -8.80 11.98 7.28
CA ASN A 57 -7.98 11.28 6.26
C ASN A 57 -7.74 12.10 4.98
N SER A 58 -6.82 13.06 5.04
CA SER A 58 -6.71 14.10 4.04
C SER A 58 -5.58 13.74 3.10
N LEU A 59 -5.68 14.22 1.87
CA LEU A 59 -4.59 14.09 0.91
C LEU A 59 -3.26 14.57 1.53
N LEU A 60 -3.29 15.66 2.30
CA LEU A 60 -2.12 16.20 3.00
C LEU A 60 -1.53 15.20 4.01
N SER A 61 -2.35 14.59 4.88
CA SER A 61 -1.85 13.59 5.83
C SER A 61 -1.27 12.37 5.12
N GLY A 62 -1.88 11.92 4.03
CA GLY A 62 -1.37 10.81 3.22
C GLY A 62 0.01 11.13 2.64
N LEU A 63 0.15 12.28 1.99
CA LEU A 63 1.42 12.72 1.40
C LEU A 63 2.53 12.90 2.46
N LEU A 64 2.20 13.48 3.61
CA LEU A 64 3.15 13.64 4.70
C LEU A 64 3.63 12.28 5.22
N LEU A 65 2.72 11.33 5.44
CA LEU A 65 3.09 9.99 5.89
C LEU A 65 3.88 9.22 4.84
N THR A 66 3.56 9.36 3.55
CA THR A 66 4.37 8.76 2.47
C THR A 66 5.80 9.30 2.49
N GLY A 67 5.98 10.62 2.58
CA GLY A 67 7.31 11.23 2.58
C GLY A 67 8.10 10.92 3.85
N LEU A 68 7.43 11.00 5.00
CA LEU A 68 8.04 10.68 6.28
C LEU A 68 8.40 9.20 6.30
N ASN A 69 7.47 8.25 6.21
CA ASN A 69 7.73 6.83 6.40
C ASN A 69 8.37 6.13 5.18
N GLY A 70 7.98 6.51 3.98
CA GLY A 70 8.45 5.90 2.72
C GLY A 70 9.62 6.63 2.06
N GLY A 71 9.96 7.84 2.52
CA GLY A 71 11.07 8.63 1.99
C GLY A 71 10.70 9.50 0.78
N PRO A 72 11.66 10.32 0.31
CA PRO A 72 11.42 11.32 -0.73
C PRO A 72 11.09 10.71 -2.09
N GLU A 73 11.61 9.52 -2.41
CA GLU A 73 11.29 8.81 -3.65
C GLU A 73 9.83 8.34 -3.67
N ALA A 74 9.33 7.81 -2.55
CA ALA A 74 7.92 7.41 -2.42
C ALA A 74 6.98 8.60 -2.55
N LEU A 75 7.31 9.72 -1.90
CA LEU A 75 6.55 10.97 -2.03
C LEU A 75 6.57 11.51 -3.46
N ARG A 76 7.75 11.52 -4.09
CA ARG A 76 7.93 11.95 -5.47
C ARG A 76 7.07 11.14 -6.42
N ASP A 77 7.05 9.82 -6.27
CA ASP A 77 6.20 8.95 -7.08
C ASP A 77 4.73 9.39 -6.96
N ILE A 78 4.18 9.43 -5.75
CA ILE A 78 2.78 9.84 -5.55
C ILE A 78 2.49 11.24 -6.11
N MET A 79 3.37 12.21 -5.88
CA MET A 79 3.22 13.57 -6.41
C MET A 79 3.23 13.63 -7.94
N LEU A 80 4.14 12.91 -8.60
CA LEU A 80 4.18 12.84 -10.06
C LEU A 80 2.92 12.19 -10.62
N ARG A 81 2.40 11.17 -9.94
CA ARG A 81 1.16 10.47 -10.34
C ARG A 81 -0.06 11.38 -10.29
N MET A 82 -0.16 12.24 -9.28
CA MET A 82 -1.24 13.23 -9.18
C MET A 82 -1.14 14.31 -10.27
N VAL A 83 0.08 14.76 -10.59
CA VAL A 83 0.30 15.87 -11.54
C VAL A 83 0.21 15.43 -12.99
N SER A 84 0.56 14.19 -13.30
CA SER A 84 0.70 13.75 -14.68
C SER A 84 -0.63 13.55 -15.41
N GLY A 85 -1.79 13.54 -14.73
CA GLY A 85 -3.11 13.36 -15.35
C GLY A 85 -3.27 12.10 -16.23
N SER A 86 -2.24 11.26 -16.28
CA SER A 86 -2.10 10.08 -17.11
C SER A 86 -2.42 8.90 -16.24
N GLY A 87 -3.56 8.26 -16.51
CA GLY A 87 -4.08 7.11 -15.79
C GLY A 87 -3.26 5.82 -15.96
N ASN A 88 -1.94 5.88 -15.81
CA ASN A 88 -1.05 4.73 -15.92
C ASN A 88 -0.23 4.42 -14.65
N THR A 89 -0.66 4.94 -13.51
CA THR A 89 -0.20 4.48 -12.20
C THR A 89 -1.40 4.44 -11.26
N GLN A 90 -1.99 3.26 -11.16
CA GLN A 90 -3.22 2.94 -10.43
C GLN A 90 -3.19 3.53 -9.01
N SER A 91 -3.90 4.64 -8.81
CA SER A 91 -4.10 5.35 -7.55
C SER A 91 -4.21 4.39 -6.36
N HIS A 92 -3.78 4.77 -5.15
CA HIS A 92 -4.14 4.00 -3.95
C HIS A 92 -5.66 3.74 -3.90
N GLY A 93 -6.47 4.68 -4.40
CA GLY A 93 -7.92 4.49 -4.58
C GLY A 93 -8.32 3.43 -5.62
N ASP A 94 -7.48 3.13 -6.61
CA ASP A 94 -7.68 2.02 -7.55
C ASP A 94 -7.30 0.67 -6.94
N ILE A 95 -6.25 0.62 -6.11
CA ILE A 95 -5.88 -0.60 -5.36
C ILE A 95 -6.93 -0.90 -4.29
N GLU A 96 -7.29 0.09 -3.46
CA GLU A 96 -8.34 -0.06 -2.44
C GLU A 96 -9.70 -0.37 -3.07
N GLY A 97 -10.03 0.26 -4.20
CA GLY A 97 -11.22 -0.04 -4.98
C GLY A 97 -11.26 -1.50 -5.41
N LYS A 98 -10.17 -2.02 -5.96
CA LYS A 98 -10.06 -3.45 -6.33
C LYS A 98 -10.09 -4.39 -5.14
N ILE A 99 -9.44 -4.06 -4.03
CA ILE A 99 -9.53 -4.87 -2.80
C ILE A 99 -10.99 -4.94 -2.35
N SER A 100 -11.71 -3.81 -2.34
CA SER A 100 -13.13 -3.78 -1.98
C SER A 100 -14.02 -4.52 -2.97
N GLN A 101 -13.68 -4.51 -4.27
CA GLN A 101 -14.45 -5.18 -5.31
C GLN A 101 -14.22 -6.69 -5.33
N TYR A 102 -12.99 -7.14 -5.09
CA TYR A 102 -12.56 -8.54 -5.23
C TYR A 102 -12.41 -9.27 -3.90
N LYS A 103 -12.68 -8.63 -2.77
CA LYS A 103 -12.76 -9.35 -1.50
C LYS A 103 -13.90 -10.36 -1.53
N PHE A 104 -13.70 -11.48 -0.86
CA PHE A 104 -14.67 -12.57 -0.83
C PHE A 104 -14.59 -13.33 0.50
N SER A 105 -15.67 -14.02 0.87
CA SER A 105 -15.67 -14.87 2.06
C SER A 105 -14.84 -16.13 1.82
N VAL A 106 -13.86 -16.38 2.69
CA VAL A 106 -12.90 -17.48 2.52
C VAL A 106 -13.47 -18.79 3.05
N ASN A 107 -13.73 -19.68 2.09
CA ASN A 107 -14.24 -21.02 2.34
C ASN A 107 -13.40 -22.05 1.53
N THR A 108 -12.85 -23.05 2.22
CA THR A 108 -11.97 -24.07 1.61
C THR A 108 -12.70 -25.00 0.64
N GLN A 109 -14.00 -25.22 0.85
CA GLN A 109 -14.82 -26.05 -0.05
C GLN A 109 -15.05 -25.35 -1.39
N SER A 110 -15.34 -24.05 -1.36
CA SER A 110 -15.51 -23.28 -2.61
C SER A 110 -14.19 -23.08 -3.35
N LEU A 111 -13.09 -22.89 -2.62
CA LEU A 111 -11.74 -22.75 -3.17
C LEU A 111 -11.08 -24.07 -3.59
N GLN A 112 -11.70 -25.22 -3.25
CA GLN A 112 -11.19 -26.56 -3.55
C GLN A 112 -9.73 -26.76 -3.10
N CYS A 113 -9.40 -26.27 -1.91
CA CYS A 113 -8.05 -26.28 -1.35
C CYS A 113 -8.04 -26.84 0.08
N PRO A 114 -6.89 -27.35 0.57
CA PRO A 114 -6.79 -27.80 1.95
C PRO A 114 -6.73 -26.61 2.93
N SER A 115 -6.94 -26.85 4.21
CA SER A 115 -7.06 -25.79 5.23
C SER A 115 -5.77 -24.99 5.45
N GLU A 116 -4.62 -25.62 5.26
CA GLU A 116 -3.31 -24.98 5.37
C GLU A 116 -3.06 -23.95 4.25
N ALA A 117 -3.70 -24.13 3.08
CA ALA A 117 -3.50 -23.26 1.94
C ALA A 117 -4.12 -21.87 2.14
N VAL A 118 -5.13 -21.74 3.03
CA VAL A 118 -5.86 -20.48 3.26
C VAL A 118 -5.32 -19.64 4.42
N ARG A 119 -4.12 -19.94 4.91
CA ARG A 119 -3.49 -19.16 5.99
C ARG A 119 -2.93 -17.85 5.43
N CYS A 120 -3.44 -16.72 5.90
CA CYS A 120 -2.94 -15.40 5.53
C CYS A 120 -1.57 -15.13 6.17
N PRO A 121 -0.55 -14.69 5.40
CA PRO A 121 0.78 -14.38 5.95
C PRO A 121 0.84 -13.16 6.88
N ILE A 122 -0.16 -12.26 6.84
CA ILE A 122 -0.20 -11.06 7.69
C ILE A 122 -0.76 -11.39 9.08
N ILE A 123 -1.94 -12.01 9.13
CA ILE A 123 -2.62 -12.34 10.39
C ILE A 123 -2.21 -13.71 10.96
N LEU A 124 -1.48 -14.50 10.18
CA LEU A 124 -1.05 -15.85 10.53
C LEU A 124 -2.21 -16.81 10.87
N ASP A 125 -3.38 -16.57 10.28
CA ASP A 125 -4.59 -17.39 10.47
C ASP A 125 -5.45 -17.36 9.19
N LYS A 126 -6.52 -18.15 9.15
CA LYS A 126 -7.51 -18.13 8.07
C LYS A 126 -8.36 -16.87 8.17
N PRO A 127 -8.34 -15.96 7.18
CA PRO A 127 -9.21 -14.79 7.19
C PRO A 127 -10.70 -15.18 7.04
N GLU A 128 -11.58 -14.28 7.48
CA GLU A 128 -13.02 -14.36 7.18
C GLU A 128 -13.30 -13.83 5.77
N GLU A 129 -12.81 -12.62 5.47
CA GLU A 129 -12.82 -12.00 4.15
C GLU A 129 -11.39 -11.89 3.60
N GLY A 130 -11.14 -12.53 2.47
CA GLY A 130 -9.83 -12.57 1.84
C GLY A 130 -9.79 -11.82 0.51
N VAL A 131 -8.58 -11.52 0.06
CA VAL A 131 -8.28 -11.01 -1.27
C VAL A 131 -7.08 -11.77 -1.84
N PHE A 132 -7.14 -12.13 -3.13
CA PHE A 132 -6.00 -12.74 -3.80
C PHE A 132 -5.10 -11.67 -4.41
N VAL A 133 -3.80 -11.84 -4.17
CA VAL A 133 -2.76 -10.91 -4.63
C VAL A 133 -1.64 -11.69 -5.29
N LYS A 134 -1.27 -11.36 -6.53
CA LYS A 134 -0.09 -11.92 -7.21
C LYS A 134 1.17 -11.60 -6.41
N ASN A 135 2.11 -12.53 -6.35
CA ASN A 135 3.34 -12.32 -5.56
C ASN A 135 4.24 -11.20 -6.11
N SER A 136 4.16 -10.95 -7.42
CA SER A 136 4.78 -9.85 -8.16
C SER A 136 3.91 -9.52 -9.38
N GLU A 137 4.24 -8.42 -10.08
CA GLU A 137 3.53 -7.97 -11.27
C GLU A 137 3.37 -9.08 -12.33
N ASP A 138 4.41 -9.88 -12.56
CA ASP A 138 4.42 -10.95 -13.56
C ASP A 138 4.22 -12.36 -12.98
N SER A 139 4.02 -12.47 -11.65
CA SER A 139 3.88 -13.77 -10.99
C SER A 139 2.60 -14.49 -11.41
N LEU A 140 2.72 -15.75 -11.82
CA LEU A 140 1.56 -16.64 -11.98
C LEU A 140 1.08 -17.22 -10.65
N VAL A 141 1.81 -17.01 -9.56
CA VAL A 141 1.41 -17.41 -8.20
C VAL A 141 0.76 -16.24 -7.50
N CYS A 142 -0.37 -16.50 -6.86
CA CYS A 142 -1.12 -15.58 -6.03
C CYS A 142 -1.21 -16.11 -4.60
N THR A 143 -1.28 -15.19 -3.64
CA THR A 143 -1.38 -15.48 -2.22
C THR A 143 -2.66 -14.89 -1.67
N LEU A 144 -3.32 -15.63 -0.77
CA LEU A 144 -4.48 -15.17 -0.04
C LEU A 144 -4.04 -14.27 1.13
N PHE A 145 -4.57 -13.06 1.18
CA PHE A 145 -4.40 -12.15 2.30
C PHE A 145 -5.74 -11.81 2.94
N ASP A 146 -5.70 -11.48 4.23
CA ASP A 146 -6.81 -10.86 4.94
C ASP A 146 -7.10 -9.48 4.31
N SER A 147 -8.33 -9.26 3.87
CA SER A 147 -8.68 -8.09 3.07
C SER A 147 -8.49 -6.77 3.84
N VAL A 148 -8.82 -6.76 5.14
CA VAL A 148 -8.70 -5.58 6.00
C VAL A 148 -7.23 -5.26 6.27
N SER A 149 -6.46 -6.25 6.70
CA SER A 149 -5.05 -6.09 7.01
C SER A 149 -4.22 -5.72 5.78
N PHE A 150 -4.53 -6.31 4.62
CA PHE A 150 -3.87 -5.96 3.37
C PHE A 150 -4.25 -4.55 2.89
N SER A 151 -5.51 -4.13 3.06
CA SER A 151 -5.94 -2.75 2.78
C SER A 151 -5.21 -1.72 3.65
N HIS A 152 -5.06 -2.00 4.95
CA HIS A 152 -4.25 -1.16 5.85
C HIS A 152 -2.79 -1.07 5.41
N LEU A 153 -2.17 -2.19 5.02
CA LEU A 153 -0.82 -2.20 4.48
C LEU A 153 -0.70 -1.30 3.24
N VAL A 154 -1.66 -1.36 2.32
CA VAL A 154 -1.68 -0.51 1.12
C VAL A 154 -1.84 0.97 1.50
N ARG A 155 -2.75 1.30 2.41
CA ARG A 155 -2.96 2.68 2.87
C ARG A 155 -1.72 3.28 3.53
N ASP A 156 -0.95 2.47 4.24
CA ASP A 156 0.28 2.88 4.91
C ASP A 156 1.48 3.00 3.94
N GLY A 157 1.29 2.78 2.64
CA GLY A 157 2.37 2.81 1.64
C GLY A 157 3.29 1.60 1.76
N GLY A 158 2.79 0.49 2.33
CA GLY A 158 3.52 -0.74 2.52
C GLY A 158 3.88 -1.44 1.20
N ARG A 159 4.85 -2.35 1.30
CA ARG A 159 5.31 -3.21 0.20
C ARG A 159 4.73 -4.61 0.33
N HIS A 160 4.71 -5.37 -0.76
CA HIS A 160 4.17 -6.72 -0.78
C HIS A 160 4.80 -7.60 0.32
N PRO A 161 4.02 -8.29 1.17
CA PRO A 161 4.53 -8.96 2.37
C PRO A 161 5.61 -10.02 2.11
N LEU A 162 5.54 -10.70 0.97
CA LEU A 162 6.46 -11.79 0.63
C LEU A 162 7.69 -11.32 -0.17
N THR A 163 7.47 -10.46 -1.16
CA THR A 163 8.51 -10.09 -2.15
C THR A 163 9.12 -8.71 -1.89
N ARG A 164 8.50 -7.90 -1.03
CA ARG A 164 8.88 -6.50 -0.77
C ARG A 164 8.83 -5.59 -2.01
N GLU A 165 8.16 -6.03 -3.07
CA GLU A 165 7.89 -5.22 -4.25
C GLU A 165 6.82 -4.15 -3.99
N PRO A 166 6.80 -3.03 -4.74
CA PRO A 166 5.69 -2.11 -4.74
C PRO A 166 4.38 -2.83 -5.09
N ILE A 167 3.31 -2.58 -4.34
CA ILE A 167 2.00 -3.17 -4.61
C ILE A 167 1.33 -2.36 -5.73
N THR A 168 0.91 -3.05 -6.79
CA THR A 168 0.16 -2.48 -7.92
C THR A 168 -1.26 -3.03 -7.93
N SER A 169 -2.19 -2.39 -8.64
CA SER A 169 -3.58 -2.86 -8.69
C SER A 169 -3.78 -4.05 -9.64
N SER A 170 -2.86 -4.27 -10.58
CA SER A 170 -2.78 -5.49 -11.39
C SER A 170 -2.37 -6.72 -10.59
N MET A 171 -1.71 -6.55 -9.43
CA MET A 171 -1.50 -7.65 -8.49
C MET A 171 -2.79 -8.08 -7.81
N ILE A 172 -3.79 -7.20 -7.66
CA ILE A 172 -5.09 -7.55 -7.05
C ILE A 172 -5.98 -8.20 -8.11
N VAL A 173 -6.27 -9.49 -7.94
CA VAL A 173 -6.99 -10.30 -8.93
C VAL A 173 -8.35 -10.75 -8.42
N SER A 174 -9.29 -10.99 -9.33
CA SER A 174 -10.60 -11.50 -8.95
C SER A 174 -10.48 -12.93 -8.43
N PRO A 175 -11.37 -13.37 -7.51
CA PRO A 175 -11.26 -14.69 -6.91
C PRO A 175 -11.39 -15.84 -7.90
N GLU A 176 -12.06 -15.64 -9.03
CA GLU A 176 -12.22 -16.64 -10.09
C GLU A 176 -10.96 -16.80 -10.95
N GLN A 177 -10.05 -15.83 -10.90
CA GLN A 177 -8.80 -15.85 -11.67
C GLN A 177 -7.67 -16.58 -10.94
N CYS A 178 -7.76 -16.79 -9.64
CA CYS A 178 -6.71 -17.39 -8.81
C CYS A 178 -7.23 -18.72 -8.23
N ILE A 179 -6.79 -19.83 -8.82
CA ILE A 179 -7.27 -21.18 -8.50
C ILE A 179 -6.21 -22.01 -7.78
N TYR A 180 -6.63 -22.93 -6.91
CA TYR A 180 -5.69 -23.80 -6.24
C TYR A 180 -5.20 -24.92 -7.18
N ASP A 181 -3.89 -24.95 -7.43
CA ASP A 181 -3.24 -26.02 -8.18
C ASP A 181 -2.79 -27.11 -7.20
N GLN A 182 -3.52 -28.24 -7.20
CA GLN A 182 -3.26 -29.39 -6.34
C GLN A 182 -1.86 -30.00 -6.57
N ALA A 183 -1.33 -29.93 -7.79
CA ALA A 183 -0.02 -30.47 -8.11
C ALA A 183 1.12 -29.55 -7.61
N LYS A 184 0.90 -28.24 -7.63
CA LYS A 184 1.87 -27.24 -7.15
C LYS A 184 1.73 -26.88 -5.67
N GLY A 185 0.62 -27.25 -5.04
CA GLY A 185 0.31 -26.93 -3.65
C GLY A 185 0.15 -25.42 -3.38
N ASN A 186 -0.21 -24.64 -4.40
CA ASN A 186 -0.30 -23.18 -4.33
C ASN A 186 -1.45 -22.66 -5.18
N PHE A 187 -1.90 -21.44 -4.90
CA PHE A 187 -2.82 -20.74 -5.77
C PHE A 187 -2.09 -20.12 -6.97
N VAL A 188 -2.65 -20.30 -8.15
CA VAL A 188 -2.09 -19.84 -9.42
C VAL A 188 -3.14 -19.13 -10.26
N ILE A 189 -2.67 -18.20 -11.08
CA ILE A 189 -3.50 -17.54 -12.07
C ILE A 189 -3.95 -18.56 -13.11
N LYS A 190 -5.26 -18.64 -13.33
CA LYS A 190 -5.86 -19.49 -14.35
C LYS A 190 -5.37 -19.04 -15.74
N ASP A 191 -4.79 -19.95 -16.51
CA ASP A 191 -4.49 -19.70 -17.92
C ASP A 191 -5.78 -19.35 -18.66
N LYS A 192 -5.70 -18.31 -19.53
CA LYS A 192 -6.85 -17.83 -20.30
C LYS A 192 -7.37 -18.87 -21.28
#